data_AF-A0A1G4PL59-F1
#
_entry.id   AF-A0A1G4PL59-F1
#
_cell.length_a   1.000
_cell.length_b   1.000
_cell.length_c   1.000
_cell.angle_alpha   90.00
_cell.angle_beta   90.00
_cell.angle_gamma   90.00
#
_symmetry.space_group_name_H-M   'P 1'
#
loop_
_entity.id
_entity.type
_entity.pdbx_description
1 polymer ?
#
loop_
_entity_poly.entity_id
_entity_poly.type
_entity_poly.pdbx_seq_one_letter_code
_entity_poly.pdbx_strand_id
1 'polypeptide(L)'
;MGRLVHLAAAIAVAVFLPVGWEIRALRELHARPLEEAGPFSAPDPKAATAVTQTVSSYDLLLRWNGDVLWAPATASTDPVTKFGDEARSVFGPIPDGVCTGPNSRPVGLEVDGNAVRLEPNPSKAGAPLEFAHRDVEGRLVKWTTVVDRCDKPSLAGDVTFCAMNSRVGRITRNHVQWLFLCRKSSESLEIEADSYWTETDPRFSRYSAIGFNDVTGEIAFLDGRKDRSVFDWRDRFPPPGGTSYGDAAGRRAAEELYDGSAKVDCVLCHDNKKPTVIDPHMQQARVGYFESRHDPRAVFSMGNFLPGRVSRQDLPFRVIGSGYAAVHAGTLLDARSFLIDGHPCSDCHSLTTLESGRRFAADATGKTPVIASATVMQNAALFAQKVALGLVQNHRTEWASAFGAGRISPWMTPEHGGNLWKGVRALNDEEWLRLSQCAWGLGGSECGYRPLFTQCPPPGGGSDTFVPADFSADVRSDPAAASGSQKILRISWKYLNGYGYVPARDDVRFNVAFATTDVPLDRGPPAQQEYPTIDEAKGMGFVAAAGGVGRSGSATLLEDASFVGHKKWTDPVPSNVARLYSVDVPASCGKRYLFRIVPKRFCFDNSDIRFSEAEYLLYKDIDCGR
;
A
#
# COMPACT_ATOMS: atom_id res chain seq x y z
N MET A 1 -43.90 -13.68 -3.90
CA MET A 1 -43.62 -12.26 -3.60
C MET A 1 -42.18 -11.94 -4.00
N GLY A 2 -41.89 -11.81 -5.30
CA GLY A 2 -40.52 -11.90 -5.83
C GLY A 2 -40.16 -10.89 -6.91
N ARG A 3 -40.68 -9.65 -6.85
CA ARG A 3 -40.39 -8.61 -7.87
C ARG A 3 -40.18 -7.18 -7.32
N LEU A 4 -39.75 -7.04 -6.08
CA LEU A 4 -39.49 -5.71 -5.46
C LEU A 4 -38.03 -5.48 -5.02
N VAL A 5 -37.13 -6.45 -5.26
CA VAL A 5 -35.72 -6.37 -4.79
C VAL A 5 -34.77 -5.77 -5.85
N HIS A 6 -35.18 -5.64 -7.12
CA HIS A 6 -34.29 -5.15 -8.18
C HIS A 6 -34.30 -3.63 -8.42
N LEU A 7 -35.06 -2.84 -7.65
CA LEU A 7 -35.15 -1.38 -7.87
C LEU A 7 -34.26 -0.55 -6.93
N ALA A 8 -33.65 -1.15 -5.91
CA ALA A 8 -32.82 -0.41 -4.93
C ALA A 8 -31.33 -0.32 -5.31
N ALA A 9 -30.87 -1.04 -6.34
CA ALA A 9 -29.47 -1.05 -6.77
C ALA A 9 -29.13 -0.03 -7.89
N ALA A 10 -30.12 0.74 -8.38
CA ALA A 10 -29.95 1.60 -9.56
C ALA A 10 -29.91 3.13 -9.27
N ILE A 11 -29.96 3.57 -8.01
CA ILE A 11 -29.91 5.00 -7.66
C ILE A 11 -28.66 5.28 -6.81
N ALA A 12 -27.49 5.16 -7.43
CA ALA A 12 -26.23 5.71 -6.91
C ALA A 12 -25.26 6.17 -8.01
N VAL A 13 -25.66 6.18 -9.29
CA VAL A 13 -24.80 6.61 -10.40
C VAL A 13 -25.60 7.45 -11.39
N ALA A 14 -25.93 8.70 -11.00
CA ALA A 14 -26.51 9.67 -11.94
C ALA A 14 -26.44 11.12 -11.45
N VAL A 15 -25.29 11.60 -10.94
CA VAL A 15 -25.03 13.05 -10.87
C VAL A 15 -23.55 13.30 -11.10
N PHE A 16 -23.10 13.25 -12.36
CA PHE A 16 -21.97 14.05 -12.88
C PHE A 16 -22.01 13.95 -14.42
N LEU A 17 -22.66 14.92 -15.07
CA LEU A 17 -22.33 15.27 -16.46
C LEU A 17 -21.21 16.31 -16.41
N PRO A 18 -20.26 16.23 -17.35
CA PRO A 18 -20.07 17.38 -18.22
C PRO A 18 -20.23 16.97 -19.69
N VAL A 19 -21.11 17.69 -20.38
CA VAL A 19 -21.21 17.69 -21.83
C VAL A 19 -20.08 18.57 -22.36
N GLY A 20 -19.20 18.02 -23.20
CA GLY A 20 -18.12 18.76 -23.82
C GLY A 20 -17.33 17.96 -24.85
N TRP A 21 -17.75 18.10 -26.11
CA TRP A 21 -17.02 17.94 -27.36
C TRP A 21 -16.75 16.56 -27.99
N GLU A 22 -17.48 16.34 -29.09
CA GLU A 22 -17.14 15.48 -30.21
C GLU A 22 -15.83 15.91 -30.89
N ILE A 23 -14.89 14.98 -31.10
CA ILE A 23 -14.06 14.95 -32.31
C ILE A 23 -13.92 13.49 -32.79
N ARG A 24 -14.22 13.33 -34.08
CA ARG A 24 -14.20 12.10 -34.89
C ARG A 24 -12.87 11.34 -34.87
N ALA A 25 -12.97 10.02 -34.86
CA ALA A 25 -11.92 9.10 -35.31
C ALA A 25 -12.15 8.68 -36.78
N LEU A 26 -11.06 8.65 -37.56
CA LEU A 26 -10.81 7.87 -38.79
C LEU A 26 -9.32 8.09 -39.11
N ARG A 27 -8.37 7.16 -38.85
CA ARG A 27 -8.12 5.79 -39.34
C ARG A 27 -7.68 5.75 -40.81
N GLU A 28 -6.36 5.59 -41.02
CA GLU A 28 -5.67 5.00 -42.18
C GLU A 28 -4.27 4.59 -41.65
N LEU A 29 -3.97 3.31 -41.32
CA LEU A 29 -3.52 2.21 -42.20
C LEU A 29 -2.57 2.67 -43.30
N HIS A 30 -1.26 2.42 -43.17
CA HIS A 30 -0.40 2.00 -44.28
C HIS A 30 0.80 1.17 -43.77
N ALA A 31 1.06 0.11 -44.53
CA ALA A 31 1.94 -1.01 -44.26
C ALA A 31 3.44 -0.68 -44.41
N ARG A 32 4.27 -1.39 -43.63
CA ARG A 32 5.71 -1.59 -43.91
C ARG A 32 5.88 -2.62 -45.04
N PRO A 33 6.91 -2.45 -45.89
CA PRO A 33 7.62 -3.57 -46.50
C PRO A 33 8.95 -3.84 -45.77
N LEU A 34 9.25 -5.13 -45.63
CA LEU A 34 10.58 -5.70 -45.45
C LEU A 34 11.34 -5.65 -46.78
N GLU A 35 12.64 -5.34 -46.75
CA GLU A 35 13.68 -5.77 -47.71
C GLU A 35 15.01 -5.78 -46.94
N GLU A 36 15.57 -6.95 -46.63
CA GLU A 36 16.52 -7.76 -47.40
C GLU A 36 17.98 -7.29 -47.31
N ALA A 37 18.87 -8.28 -47.13
CA ALA A 37 20.26 -8.12 -46.73
C ALA A 37 21.23 -8.43 -47.88
N GLY A 38 22.20 -7.51 -48.07
CA GLY A 38 23.57 -7.77 -48.58
C GLY A 38 23.86 -7.38 -50.04
N PRO A 39 25.15 -7.26 -50.46
CA PRO A 39 26.41 -7.19 -49.71
C PRO A 39 27.39 -6.05 -50.16
N PHE A 40 28.42 -5.84 -49.34
CA PHE A 40 29.76 -5.27 -49.61
C PHE A 40 30.03 -4.40 -50.87
N SER A 41 30.48 -3.17 -50.65
CA SER A 41 31.45 -2.48 -51.51
C SER A 41 32.40 -1.62 -50.67
N ALA A 42 33.67 -1.61 -51.08
CA ALA A 42 34.87 -1.22 -50.35
C ALA A 42 35.07 0.31 -50.18
N PRO A 43 36.07 0.77 -49.41
CA PRO A 43 36.09 2.07 -48.74
C PRO A 43 36.56 3.20 -49.65
N ASP A 44 35.90 4.36 -49.53
CA ASP A 44 36.33 5.60 -50.17
C ASP A 44 37.37 6.32 -49.29
N PRO A 45 38.64 6.48 -49.73
CA PRO A 45 39.69 7.05 -48.93
C PRO A 45 39.92 8.51 -49.33
N LYS A 46 39.34 9.46 -48.58
CA LYS A 46 39.88 10.82 -48.33
C LYS A 46 38.81 11.74 -47.75
N ALA A 47 38.88 11.93 -46.43
CA ALA A 47 38.90 13.24 -45.78
C ALA A 47 38.86 13.00 -44.27
N ALA A 48 40.02 12.77 -43.68
CA ALA A 48 40.21 12.92 -42.24
C ALA A 48 40.17 14.42 -41.91
N THR A 49 38.97 14.99 -41.85
CA THR A 49 38.72 16.12 -40.97
C THR A 49 38.35 15.53 -39.63
N ALA A 50 39.30 15.56 -38.71
CA ALA A 50 39.02 15.36 -37.29
C ALA A 50 38.04 16.46 -36.87
N VAL A 51 36.75 16.16 -36.95
CA VAL A 51 35.74 16.89 -36.21
C VAL A 51 36.04 16.55 -34.76
N THR A 52 36.71 17.46 -34.06
CA THR A 52 36.67 17.54 -32.61
C THR A 52 35.20 17.69 -32.25
N GLN A 53 34.49 16.57 -32.08
CA GLN A 53 33.20 16.56 -31.42
C GLN A 53 33.48 17.08 -30.00
N THR A 54 33.22 18.36 -29.79
CA THR A 54 33.08 18.93 -28.45
C THR A 54 31.89 18.22 -27.82
N VAL A 55 32.15 17.11 -27.12
CA VAL A 55 31.17 16.43 -26.30
C VAL A 55 30.69 17.44 -25.26
N SER A 56 29.39 17.71 -25.21
CA SER A 56 28.83 18.60 -24.21
C SER A 56 29.21 18.11 -22.81
N SER A 57 29.48 19.01 -21.88
CA SER A 57 29.78 18.63 -20.48
C SER A 57 28.68 17.77 -19.87
N TYR A 58 27.42 17.95 -20.30
CA TYR A 58 26.29 17.12 -19.86
C TYR A 58 26.31 15.71 -20.45
N ASP A 59 26.70 15.55 -21.71
CA ASP A 59 26.81 14.24 -22.36
C ASP A 59 27.90 13.39 -21.68
N LEU A 60 28.98 14.05 -21.26
CA LEU A 60 30.05 13.40 -20.50
C LEU A 60 29.58 12.97 -19.11
N LEU A 61 28.89 13.85 -18.38
CA LEU A 61 28.30 13.54 -17.08
C LEU A 61 27.31 12.37 -17.20
N LEU A 62 26.47 12.35 -18.24
CA LEU A 62 25.55 11.25 -18.49
C LEU A 62 26.29 9.96 -18.86
N ARG A 63 27.36 10.03 -19.65
CA ARG A 63 28.18 8.86 -19.99
C ARG A 63 28.81 8.22 -18.74
N TRP A 64 29.29 9.02 -17.80
CA TRP A 64 29.95 8.49 -16.59
C TRP A 64 28.97 8.04 -15.51
N ASN A 65 27.80 8.68 -15.41
CA ASN A 65 26.87 8.48 -14.29
C ASN A 65 25.53 7.84 -14.69
N GLY A 66 25.22 7.72 -15.98
CA GLY A 66 23.88 7.34 -16.45
C GLY A 66 23.36 6.01 -15.90
N ASP A 67 24.26 5.08 -15.58
CA ASP A 67 23.90 3.80 -14.97
C ASP A 67 23.34 3.92 -13.54
N VAL A 68 23.65 5.02 -12.83
CA VAL A 68 23.20 5.27 -11.46
C VAL A 68 22.20 6.43 -11.35
N LEU A 69 21.97 7.23 -12.40
CA LEU A 69 21.03 8.36 -12.37
C LEU A 69 19.63 7.92 -12.84
N TRP A 70 18.81 7.45 -11.92
CA TRP A 70 17.46 6.99 -12.23
C TRP A 70 16.52 6.92 -11.01
N ALA A 71 15.32 7.45 -11.16
CA ALA A 71 14.23 7.30 -10.20
C ALA A 71 13.81 5.82 -10.05
N PRO A 72 13.27 5.40 -8.89
CA PRO A 72 12.68 4.07 -8.69
C PRO A 72 11.76 3.68 -9.84
N ALA A 73 11.75 2.40 -10.14
CA ALA A 73 11.27 1.91 -11.42
C ALA A 73 9.73 1.77 -11.45
N THR A 74 9.02 2.90 -11.37
CA THR A 74 7.55 2.97 -11.18
C THR A 74 6.83 3.67 -12.33
N ALA A 75 7.47 3.75 -13.50
CA ALA A 75 6.99 4.55 -14.64
C ALA A 75 5.88 3.88 -15.48
N SER A 76 5.42 2.68 -15.11
CA SER A 76 4.33 2.00 -15.82
C SER A 76 3.06 2.86 -15.83
N THR A 77 2.38 2.90 -16.97
CA THR A 77 1.05 3.50 -17.08
C THR A 77 -0.07 2.52 -16.76
N ASP A 78 0.20 1.21 -16.81
CA ASP A 78 -0.73 0.21 -16.30
C ASP A 78 -0.80 0.31 -14.77
N PRO A 79 -2.00 0.46 -14.17
CA PRO A 79 -2.16 0.71 -12.74
C PRO A 79 -1.75 -0.47 -11.86
N VAL A 80 -1.95 -1.72 -12.28
CA VAL A 80 -1.60 -2.91 -11.48
C VAL A 80 -0.09 -3.07 -11.45
N THR A 81 0.53 -2.95 -12.60
CA THR A 81 1.98 -3.05 -12.76
C THR A 81 2.68 -1.89 -12.05
N LYS A 82 2.16 -0.66 -12.19
CA LYS A 82 2.67 0.52 -11.46
C LYS A 82 2.62 0.32 -9.95
N PHE A 83 1.46 -0.10 -9.44
CA PHE A 83 1.30 -0.39 -8.03
C PHE A 83 2.28 -1.47 -7.55
N GLY A 84 2.45 -2.55 -8.31
CA GLY A 84 3.39 -3.62 -7.99
C GLY A 84 4.82 -3.13 -7.87
N ASP A 85 5.25 -2.27 -8.80
CA ASP A 85 6.58 -1.66 -8.81
C ASP A 85 6.79 -0.70 -7.62
N GLU A 86 5.78 0.10 -7.27
CA GLU A 86 5.80 1.02 -6.11
C GLU A 86 5.84 0.24 -4.78
N ALA A 87 4.96 -0.76 -4.62
CA ALA A 87 4.93 -1.62 -3.45
C ALA A 87 6.24 -2.39 -3.31
N ARG A 88 6.81 -2.92 -4.40
CA ARG A 88 8.13 -3.57 -4.40
C ARG A 88 9.25 -2.66 -3.95
N SER A 89 9.22 -1.38 -4.33
CA SER A 89 10.22 -0.40 -3.91
C SER A 89 10.19 -0.13 -2.39
N VAL A 90 9.02 -0.26 -1.75
CA VAL A 90 8.84 -0.02 -0.31
C VAL A 90 9.00 -1.29 0.53
N PHE A 91 8.40 -2.39 0.09
CA PHE A 91 8.29 -3.66 0.82
C PHE A 91 9.32 -4.71 0.38
N GLY A 92 10.09 -4.43 -0.67
CA GLY A 92 10.96 -5.41 -1.34
C GLY A 92 10.16 -6.41 -2.20
N PRO A 93 10.80 -7.48 -2.68
CA PRO A 93 10.16 -8.47 -3.55
C PRO A 93 8.89 -9.07 -2.93
N ILE A 94 7.77 -8.93 -3.65
CA ILE A 94 6.46 -9.44 -3.26
C ILE A 94 6.43 -10.95 -3.51
N PRO A 95 6.02 -11.79 -2.53
CA PRO A 95 5.92 -13.23 -2.72
C PRO A 95 4.70 -13.60 -3.57
N ASP A 96 4.76 -14.78 -4.20
CA ASP A 96 3.58 -15.37 -4.86
C ASP A 96 2.41 -15.53 -3.88
N GLY A 97 1.22 -15.35 -4.42
CA GLY A 97 -0.02 -15.67 -3.75
C GLY A 97 -0.19 -17.15 -3.51
N VAL A 98 -0.39 -17.54 -2.25
CA VAL A 98 -0.67 -18.93 -1.88
C VAL A 98 -1.81 -18.99 -0.87
N CYS A 99 -2.89 -19.65 -1.25
CA CYS A 99 -4.09 -19.84 -0.41
C CYS A 99 -4.28 -21.30 0.03
N THR A 100 -3.21 -22.10 -0.01
CA THR A 100 -3.19 -23.50 0.42
C THR A 100 -1.92 -23.80 1.22
N GLY A 101 -1.90 -24.94 1.93
CA GLY A 101 -0.74 -25.40 2.68
C GLY A 101 -0.64 -24.84 4.11
N PRO A 102 0.52 -25.01 4.78
CA PRO A 102 0.69 -24.74 6.22
C PRO A 102 0.56 -23.26 6.59
N ASN A 103 0.79 -22.38 5.61
CA ASN A 103 0.70 -20.94 5.73
C ASN A 103 -0.64 -20.39 5.26
N SER A 104 -1.67 -21.22 5.21
CA SER A 104 -3.04 -20.83 4.89
C SER A 104 -4.04 -21.44 5.87
N ARG A 105 -5.18 -20.76 6.06
CA ARG A 105 -6.28 -21.22 6.88
C ARG A 105 -7.63 -20.96 6.23
N PRO A 106 -8.60 -21.88 6.36
CA PRO A 106 -9.97 -21.63 5.97
C PRO A 106 -10.66 -20.66 6.93
N VAL A 107 -11.58 -19.88 6.40
CA VAL A 107 -12.50 -19.02 7.15
C VAL A 107 -13.68 -19.87 7.60
N GLY A 108 -13.80 -20.06 8.91
CA GLY A 108 -14.94 -20.76 9.52
C GLY A 108 -16.22 -19.91 9.47
N LEU A 109 -17.36 -20.59 9.60
CA LEU A 109 -18.68 -19.98 9.70
C LEU A 109 -19.29 -20.27 11.08
N GLU A 110 -19.83 -19.24 11.71
CA GLU A 110 -20.55 -19.34 12.98
C GLU A 110 -22.01 -18.87 12.82
N VAL A 111 -22.94 -19.66 13.34
CA VAL A 111 -24.39 -19.37 13.38
C VAL A 111 -24.93 -19.77 14.74
N ASP A 112 -25.49 -18.79 15.46
CA ASP A 112 -26.03 -18.97 16.82
C ASP A 112 -25.00 -19.53 17.81
N GLY A 113 -23.72 -19.17 17.64
CA GLY A 113 -22.61 -19.69 18.43
C GLY A 113 -22.16 -21.11 18.09
N ASN A 114 -22.72 -21.71 17.03
CA ASN A 114 -22.35 -23.04 16.55
C ASN A 114 -21.45 -22.92 15.33
N ALA A 115 -20.50 -23.84 15.20
CA ALA A 115 -19.74 -23.99 13.97
C ALA A 115 -20.57 -24.66 12.90
N VAL A 116 -20.52 -24.08 11.71
CA VAL A 116 -21.28 -24.56 10.57
C VAL A 116 -20.34 -25.14 9.53
N ARG A 117 -20.66 -26.36 9.08
CA ARG A 117 -20.00 -27.04 7.96
C ARG A 117 -21.04 -27.56 6.99
N LEU A 118 -20.75 -27.50 5.70
CA LEU A 118 -21.56 -28.15 4.68
C LEU A 118 -21.06 -29.58 4.48
N GLU A 119 -21.91 -30.56 4.80
CA GLU A 119 -21.56 -31.99 4.74
C GLU A 119 -22.78 -32.85 4.34
N PRO A 120 -22.58 -34.07 3.83
CA PRO A 120 -23.69 -34.98 3.52
C PRO A 120 -24.46 -35.36 4.79
N ASN A 121 -25.78 -35.20 4.80
CA ASN A 121 -26.61 -35.58 5.93
C ASN A 121 -27.00 -37.07 5.89
N PRO A 122 -26.37 -37.95 6.71
CA PRO A 122 -26.60 -39.39 6.64
C PRO A 122 -27.99 -39.81 7.12
N SER A 123 -28.73 -38.91 7.79
CA SER A 123 -30.08 -39.20 8.29
C SER A 123 -31.17 -39.09 7.21
N LYS A 124 -30.83 -38.59 6.01
CA LYS A 124 -31.75 -38.42 4.89
C LYS A 124 -31.35 -39.31 3.71
N ALA A 125 -32.34 -39.84 3.00
CA ALA A 125 -32.12 -40.66 1.81
C ALA A 125 -31.30 -39.90 0.76
N GLY A 126 -30.28 -40.55 0.19
CA GLY A 126 -29.37 -39.94 -0.77
C GLY A 126 -28.30 -39.03 -0.17
N ALA A 127 -28.28 -38.85 1.16
CA ALA A 127 -27.32 -38.02 1.89
C ALA A 127 -27.07 -36.63 1.27
N PRO A 128 -28.12 -35.79 1.11
CA PRO A 128 -27.97 -34.47 0.53
C PRO A 128 -27.00 -33.61 1.35
N LEU A 129 -26.31 -32.67 0.68
CA LEU A 129 -25.49 -31.68 1.37
C LEU A 129 -26.40 -30.75 2.20
N GLU A 130 -26.11 -30.65 3.49
CA GLU A 130 -26.79 -29.76 4.43
C GLU A 130 -25.78 -29.14 5.40
N PHE A 131 -26.14 -28.03 6.00
CA PHE A 131 -25.32 -27.33 6.97
C PHE A 131 -25.47 -28.01 8.34
N ALA A 132 -24.42 -28.67 8.79
CA ALA A 132 -24.32 -29.22 10.14
C ALA A 132 -23.88 -28.13 11.11
N HIS A 133 -24.67 -27.91 12.15
CA HIS A 133 -24.37 -27.00 13.24
C HIS A 133 -23.82 -27.80 14.40
N ARG A 134 -22.61 -27.50 14.84
CA ARG A 134 -21.95 -28.19 15.94
C ARG A 134 -21.61 -27.22 17.06
N ASP A 135 -21.86 -27.66 18.29
CA ASP A 135 -21.43 -26.91 19.46
C ASP A 135 -19.91 -26.96 19.61
N VAL A 136 -19.43 -26.37 20.70
CA VAL A 136 -18.01 -26.13 20.94
C VAL A 136 -17.29 -27.40 21.42
N GLU A 137 -18.05 -28.40 21.86
CA GLU A 137 -17.59 -29.77 22.09
C GLU A 137 -17.62 -30.63 20.81
N GLY A 138 -18.07 -30.07 19.68
CA GLY A 138 -18.17 -30.74 18.39
C GLY A 138 -19.42 -31.61 18.21
N ARG A 139 -20.37 -31.57 19.15
CA ARG A 139 -21.62 -32.33 19.09
C ARG A 139 -22.56 -31.67 18.09
N LEU A 140 -23.20 -32.50 17.28
CA LEU A 140 -24.21 -32.05 16.31
C LEU A 140 -25.45 -31.53 17.05
N VAL A 141 -25.81 -30.28 16.80
CA VAL A 141 -26.97 -29.58 17.39
C VAL A 141 -28.17 -29.63 16.46
N LYS A 142 -27.99 -29.23 15.19
CA LYS A 142 -29.04 -29.19 14.18
C LYS A 142 -28.48 -29.28 12.76
N TRP A 143 -29.35 -29.58 11.80
CA TRP A 143 -29.09 -29.45 10.38
C TRP A 143 -29.96 -28.33 9.79
N THR A 144 -29.42 -27.55 8.87
CA THR A 144 -30.19 -26.58 8.07
C THR A 144 -29.89 -26.74 6.59
N THR A 145 -30.84 -26.35 5.74
CA THR A 145 -30.68 -26.37 4.27
C THR A 145 -30.22 -25.03 3.70
N VAL A 146 -30.26 -23.97 4.51
CA VAL A 146 -29.89 -22.60 4.14
C VAL A 146 -29.11 -21.96 5.31
N VAL A 147 -28.22 -21.03 4.96
CA VAL A 147 -27.63 -20.05 5.86
C VAL A 147 -27.83 -18.66 5.25
N ASP A 148 -28.83 -17.94 5.76
CA ASP A 148 -29.17 -16.56 5.41
C ASP A 148 -28.64 -15.55 6.43
N ARG A 149 -28.27 -16.03 7.62
CA ARG A 149 -27.70 -15.23 8.71
C ARG A 149 -26.49 -15.91 9.32
N CYS A 150 -25.52 -15.11 9.73
CA CYS A 150 -24.36 -15.57 10.49
C CYS A 150 -24.00 -14.60 11.60
N ASP A 151 -23.18 -15.05 12.54
CA ASP A 151 -22.85 -14.25 13.70
C ASP A 151 -21.99 -13.02 13.34
N LYS A 152 -21.22 -13.12 12.25
CA LYS A 152 -20.22 -12.13 11.82
C LYS A 152 -20.27 -11.88 10.29
N PRO A 153 -21.33 -11.24 9.77
CA PRO A 153 -21.43 -10.96 8.34
C PRO A 153 -20.37 -9.94 7.88
N SER A 154 -19.86 -10.13 6.67
CA SER A 154 -18.93 -9.23 5.98
C SER A 154 -19.63 -7.93 5.58
N LEU A 155 -18.86 -6.84 5.62
CA LEU A 155 -19.25 -5.49 5.18
C LEU A 155 -18.50 -5.01 3.94
N ALA A 156 -17.57 -5.81 3.43
CA ALA A 156 -16.92 -5.48 2.18
C ALA A 156 -17.98 -5.58 1.07
N GLY A 157 -18.19 -4.48 0.34
CA GLY A 157 -19.15 -4.46 -0.76
C GLY A 157 -18.83 -5.56 -1.79
N ASP A 158 -19.87 -6.09 -2.41
CA ASP A 158 -19.80 -7.13 -3.43
C ASP A 158 -19.29 -8.53 -2.98
N VAL A 159 -18.97 -8.79 -1.71
CA VAL A 159 -18.62 -10.17 -1.27
C VAL A 159 -19.76 -10.86 -0.53
N THR A 160 -19.72 -12.19 -0.47
CA THR A 160 -20.68 -12.99 0.29
C THR A 160 -20.71 -12.57 1.75
N PHE A 161 -21.92 -12.38 2.30
CA PHE A 161 -22.10 -11.93 3.67
C PHE A 161 -21.48 -12.91 4.67
N CYS A 162 -21.71 -14.20 4.47
CA CYS A 162 -21.19 -15.27 5.32
C CYS A 162 -20.10 -16.04 4.54
N ALA A 163 -18.84 -15.65 4.68
CA ALA A 163 -17.73 -16.05 3.80
C ALA A 163 -17.17 -17.48 4.06
N MET A 164 -18.04 -18.49 4.21
CA MET A 164 -17.66 -19.85 4.57
C MET A 164 -16.64 -20.45 3.59
N ASN A 165 -15.61 -21.11 4.15
CA ASN A 165 -14.57 -21.84 3.41
C ASN A 165 -13.78 -20.99 2.39
N SER A 166 -13.86 -19.66 2.49
CA SER A 166 -12.82 -18.77 1.95
C SER A 166 -11.48 -19.07 2.62
N ARG A 167 -10.37 -18.61 2.06
CA ARG A 167 -9.03 -18.86 2.61
C ARG A 167 -8.21 -17.59 2.74
N VAL A 168 -7.41 -17.57 3.79
CA VAL A 168 -6.38 -16.55 4.01
C VAL A 168 -5.02 -17.22 3.97
N GLY A 169 -4.18 -16.79 3.05
CA GLY A 169 -2.76 -17.11 2.99
C GLY A 169 -1.93 -16.04 3.69
N ARG A 170 -0.83 -16.44 4.33
CA ARG A 170 0.08 -15.53 5.03
C ARG A 170 1.52 -15.85 4.72
N ILE A 171 2.28 -14.86 4.28
CA ILE A 171 3.73 -14.95 4.08
C ILE A 171 4.40 -13.80 4.83
N THR A 172 5.36 -14.11 5.69
CA THR A 172 6.10 -13.12 6.47
C THR A 172 7.58 -13.18 6.11
N ARG A 173 8.18 -12.01 5.85
CA ARG A 173 9.59 -11.80 5.58
C ARG A 173 10.08 -10.63 6.43
N ASN A 174 10.81 -10.93 7.51
CA ASN A 174 11.19 -9.94 8.53
C ASN A 174 9.94 -9.20 9.05
N HIS A 175 9.95 -7.86 8.96
CA HIS A 175 8.89 -6.96 9.39
C HIS A 175 7.78 -6.78 8.35
N VAL A 176 7.94 -7.34 7.14
CA VAL A 176 6.94 -7.25 6.07
C VAL A 176 6.09 -8.52 6.03
N GLN A 177 4.78 -8.33 6.01
CA GLN A 177 3.81 -9.40 5.91
C GLN A 177 2.92 -9.20 4.69
N TRP A 178 2.71 -10.28 3.95
CA TRP A 178 1.78 -10.34 2.85
C TRP A 178 0.65 -11.30 3.20
N LEU A 179 -0.58 -10.85 3.02
CA LEU A 179 -1.78 -11.65 3.16
C LEU A 179 -2.48 -11.76 1.81
N PHE A 180 -2.98 -12.96 1.55
CA PHE A 180 -3.66 -13.31 0.31
C PHE A 180 -5.06 -13.82 0.63
N LEU A 181 -6.07 -13.18 0.06
CA LEU A 181 -7.47 -13.46 0.37
C LEU A 181 -8.11 -14.18 -0.82
N CYS A 182 -8.37 -15.47 -0.70
CA CYS A 182 -9.09 -16.27 -1.71
C CYS A 182 -10.53 -16.48 -1.24
N ARG A 183 -11.44 -15.66 -1.73
CA ARG A 183 -12.80 -15.55 -1.22
C ARG A 183 -13.78 -16.28 -2.13
N LYS A 184 -14.56 -17.19 -1.53
CA LYS A 184 -15.74 -17.76 -2.18
C LYS A 184 -16.84 -16.73 -2.18
N SER A 185 -17.44 -16.51 -3.34
CA SER A 185 -18.60 -15.65 -3.51
C SER A 185 -19.44 -16.07 -4.71
N SER A 186 -20.74 -15.79 -4.65
CA SER A 186 -21.78 -16.04 -5.65
C SER A 186 -22.40 -14.72 -6.12
N GLU A 187 -23.22 -14.74 -7.17
CA GLU A 187 -23.94 -13.53 -7.63
C GLU A 187 -24.96 -13.02 -6.59
N SER A 188 -25.61 -13.93 -5.86
CA SER A 188 -26.57 -13.61 -4.80
C SER A 188 -25.90 -13.07 -3.54
N LEU A 189 -24.59 -13.26 -3.39
CA LEU A 189 -23.82 -13.03 -2.15
C LEU A 189 -24.26 -13.91 -0.98
N GLU A 190 -25.11 -14.91 -1.23
CA GLU A 190 -25.60 -15.87 -0.24
C GLU A 190 -24.85 -17.21 -0.33
N ILE A 191 -24.93 -18.00 0.74
CA ILE A 191 -24.42 -19.37 0.77
C ILE A 191 -25.51 -20.35 0.34
N GLU A 192 -25.18 -21.21 -0.60
CA GLU A 192 -26.06 -22.28 -1.09
C GLU A 192 -25.56 -23.65 -0.62
N ALA A 193 -26.46 -24.62 -0.48
CA ALA A 193 -26.14 -25.97 -0.05
C ALA A 193 -25.60 -26.83 -1.21
N ASP A 194 -24.54 -26.37 -1.86
CA ASP A 194 -23.92 -27.03 -3.01
C ASP A 194 -22.40 -27.25 -2.84
N SER A 195 -21.80 -28.04 -3.73
CA SER A 195 -20.41 -28.48 -3.58
C SER A 195 -19.40 -27.32 -3.57
N TYR A 196 -19.69 -26.19 -4.23
CA TYR A 196 -18.83 -25.01 -4.26
C TYR A 196 -18.48 -24.52 -2.86
N TRP A 197 -19.40 -24.64 -1.91
CA TRP A 197 -19.20 -24.16 -0.55
C TRP A 197 -18.51 -25.17 0.38
N THR A 198 -18.16 -26.36 -0.10
CA THR A 198 -17.43 -27.36 0.70
C THR A 198 -15.96 -26.97 0.90
N GLU A 199 -15.34 -27.44 2.00
CA GLU A 199 -13.93 -27.18 2.30
C GLU A 199 -12.98 -27.78 1.25
N THR A 200 -13.42 -28.88 0.64
CA THR A 200 -12.67 -29.65 -0.37
C THR A 200 -12.76 -29.06 -1.77
N ASP A 201 -13.81 -28.28 -2.08
CA ASP A 201 -13.92 -27.63 -3.38
C ASP A 201 -12.92 -26.47 -3.45
N PRO A 202 -11.94 -26.53 -4.37
CA PRO A 202 -10.82 -25.61 -4.37
C PRO A 202 -11.15 -24.25 -5.02
N ARG A 203 -12.36 -24.11 -5.55
CA ARG A 203 -12.72 -22.99 -6.39
C ARG A 203 -13.10 -21.77 -5.55
N PHE A 204 -12.77 -20.57 -6.01
CA PHE A 204 -13.16 -19.30 -5.39
C PHE A 204 -13.30 -18.19 -6.44
N SER A 205 -14.00 -17.09 -6.16
CA SER A 205 -14.32 -16.08 -7.18
C SER A 205 -13.58 -14.76 -7.03
N ARG A 206 -12.91 -14.51 -5.90
CA ARG A 206 -12.16 -13.26 -5.70
C ARG A 206 -10.84 -13.49 -5.01
N TYR A 207 -9.81 -12.84 -5.54
CA TYR A 207 -8.46 -12.85 -5.00
C TYR A 207 -8.08 -11.44 -4.51
N SER A 208 -7.30 -11.27 -3.45
CA SER A 208 -6.76 -9.95 -3.08
C SER A 208 -5.40 -10.10 -2.41
N ALA A 209 -4.58 -9.06 -2.45
CA ALA A 209 -3.28 -9.03 -1.79
C ALA A 209 -3.13 -7.80 -0.90
N ILE A 210 -2.53 -8.01 0.28
CA ILE A 210 -2.34 -6.98 1.30
C ILE A 210 -0.91 -7.09 1.83
N GLY A 211 -0.11 -6.06 1.60
CA GLY A 211 1.24 -5.92 2.13
C GLY A 211 1.26 -4.98 3.33
N PHE A 212 2.02 -5.30 4.36
CA PHE A 212 2.12 -4.43 5.54
C PHE A 212 3.50 -4.52 6.20
N ASN A 213 4.05 -3.40 6.69
CA ASN A 213 5.27 -3.34 7.51
C ASN A 213 4.99 -3.06 8.99
N ASP A 214 5.23 -4.05 9.87
CA ASP A 214 4.88 -4.01 11.30
C ASP A 214 5.58 -2.96 12.16
N VAL A 215 6.66 -2.35 11.64
CA VAL A 215 7.39 -1.28 12.31
C VAL A 215 6.91 0.10 11.88
N THR A 216 6.65 0.30 10.59
CA THR A 216 6.39 1.64 10.04
C THR A 216 4.90 1.96 9.88
N GLY A 217 4.04 0.95 9.87
CA GLY A 217 2.62 1.15 9.57
C GLY A 217 2.33 1.34 8.07
N GLU A 218 3.32 1.12 7.20
CA GLU A 218 3.11 1.16 5.75
C GLU A 218 2.24 -0.01 5.31
N ILE A 219 1.23 0.26 4.48
CA ILE A 219 0.29 -0.71 3.93
C ILE A 219 0.14 -0.55 2.42
N ALA A 220 0.04 -1.68 1.72
CA ALA A 220 -0.32 -1.77 0.30
C ALA A 220 -1.53 -2.70 0.15
N PHE A 221 -2.52 -2.31 -0.66
CA PHE A 221 -3.71 -3.10 -0.92
C PHE A 221 -4.03 -3.12 -2.41
N LEU A 222 -4.32 -4.31 -2.94
CA LEU A 222 -4.85 -4.46 -4.29
C LEU A 222 -5.93 -5.55 -4.31
N ASP A 223 -7.11 -5.19 -4.82
CA ASP A 223 -8.20 -6.15 -4.99
C ASP A 223 -8.09 -6.90 -6.32
N GLY A 224 -8.71 -8.07 -6.38
CA GLY A 224 -8.83 -8.87 -7.59
C GLY A 224 -10.09 -8.52 -8.37
N ARG A 225 -10.10 -8.90 -9.65
CA ARG A 225 -11.27 -8.67 -10.50
C ARG A 225 -12.41 -9.63 -10.19
N LYS A 226 -13.65 -9.13 -10.29
CA LYS A 226 -14.93 -9.87 -10.12
C LYS A 226 -15.39 -10.57 -11.41
N ASP A 227 -14.87 -10.15 -12.56
CA ASP A 227 -15.33 -10.57 -13.89
C ASP A 227 -14.70 -11.88 -14.39
N ARG A 228 -13.86 -12.52 -13.59
CA ARG A 228 -13.28 -13.82 -13.92
C ARG A 228 -14.15 -14.95 -13.40
N SER A 229 -14.36 -15.95 -14.26
CA SER A 229 -14.89 -17.24 -13.84
C SER A 229 -13.97 -17.86 -12.79
N VAL A 230 -14.58 -18.64 -11.90
CA VAL A 230 -14.01 -19.19 -10.65
C VAL A 230 -12.54 -19.65 -10.78
N PHE A 231 -11.68 -19.14 -9.90
CA PHE A 231 -10.26 -19.49 -9.75
C PHE A 231 -10.07 -20.75 -8.91
N ASP A 232 -8.86 -21.31 -8.89
CA ASP A 232 -8.50 -22.48 -8.08
C ASP A 232 -7.34 -22.16 -7.11
N TRP A 233 -7.55 -22.24 -5.80
CA TRP A 233 -6.53 -21.85 -4.82
C TRP A 233 -5.37 -22.85 -4.68
N ARG A 234 -5.41 -23.98 -5.39
CA ARG A 234 -4.29 -24.93 -5.50
C ARG A 234 -3.19 -24.36 -6.39
N ASP A 235 -3.54 -23.43 -7.26
CA ASP A 235 -2.59 -22.70 -8.08
C ASP A 235 -1.88 -21.61 -7.27
N ARG A 236 -0.71 -21.20 -7.77
CA ARG A 236 -0.04 -19.99 -7.29
C ARG A 236 -0.48 -18.80 -8.12
N PHE A 237 -0.65 -17.67 -7.48
CA PHE A 237 -1.05 -16.43 -8.13
C PHE A 237 0.14 -15.48 -8.25
N PRO A 238 0.35 -14.85 -9.40
CA PRO A 238 1.42 -13.86 -9.56
C PRO A 238 1.17 -12.69 -8.59
N PRO A 239 2.23 -12.15 -7.96
CA PRO A 239 2.09 -10.93 -7.18
C PRO A 239 1.77 -9.73 -8.09
N PRO A 240 1.26 -8.61 -7.54
CA PRO A 240 1.09 -7.38 -8.30
C PRO A 240 2.42 -6.96 -8.96
N GLY A 241 2.39 -6.67 -10.28
CA GLY A 241 3.60 -6.34 -11.03
C GLY A 241 4.54 -7.51 -11.32
N GLY A 242 4.11 -8.76 -11.15
CA GLY A 242 4.91 -9.94 -11.43
C GLY A 242 6.04 -10.19 -10.41
N THR A 243 6.77 -11.29 -10.57
CA THR A 243 7.79 -11.74 -9.61
C THR A 243 9.05 -10.87 -9.62
N SER A 244 9.32 -10.17 -10.72
CA SER A 244 10.39 -9.18 -10.88
C SER A 244 10.03 -8.20 -12.00
N TYR A 245 10.80 -7.13 -12.14
CA TYR A 245 10.61 -6.18 -13.23
C TYR A 245 10.75 -6.81 -14.63
N GLY A 246 11.59 -7.83 -14.78
CA GLY A 246 11.79 -8.54 -16.06
C GLY A 246 10.74 -9.63 -16.34
N ASP A 247 9.84 -9.90 -15.41
CA ASP A 247 8.83 -10.96 -15.51
C ASP A 247 7.63 -10.51 -16.36
N ALA A 248 7.83 -10.41 -17.67
CA ALA A 248 6.79 -9.94 -18.60
C ALA A 248 5.53 -10.83 -18.58
N ALA A 249 5.70 -12.14 -18.40
CA ALA A 249 4.59 -13.08 -18.34
C ALA A 249 3.79 -12.94 -17.03
N GLY A 250 4.49 -12.90 -15.89
CA GLY A 250 3.85 -12.70 -14.58
C GLY A 250 3.21 -11.32 -14.44
N ARG A 251 3.82 -10.26 -15.01
CA ARG A 251 3.23 -8.92 -15.08
C ARG A 251 1.89 -8.93 -15.81
N ARG A 252 1.87 -9.48 -17.03
CA ARG A 252 0.62 -9.63 -17.80
C ARG A 252 -0.43 -10.44 -17.04
N ALA A 253 -0.03 -11.54 -16.41
CA ALA A 253 -0.94 -12.36 -15.62
C ALA A 253 -1.48 -11.61 -14.39
N ALA A 254 -0.69 -10.74 -13.76
CA ALA A 254 -1.11 -9.90 -12.65
C ALA A 254 -2.08 -8.80 -13.09
N GLU A 255 -1.80 -8.09 -14.19
CA GLU A 255 -2.72 -7.09 -14.80
C GLU A 255 -4.10 -7.70 -15.07
N GLU A 256 -4.09 -8.96 -15.45
CA GLU A 256 -5.25 -9.77 -15.68
C GLU A 256 -5.95 -10.22 -14.38
N LEU A 257 -5.24 -10.38 -13.28
CA LEU A 257 -5.81 -10.90 -12.04
C LEU A 257 -6.39 -9.79 -11.16
N TYR A 258 -5.71 -8.65 -11.08
CA TYR A 258 -6.01 -7.57 -10.16
C TYR A 258 -6.88 -6.47 -10.78
N ASP A 259 -7.66 -5.80 -9.95
CA ASP A 259 -8.46 -4.63 -10.32
C ASP A 259 -7.63 -3.35 -10.15
N GLY A 260 -7.15 -2.81 -11.27
CA GLY A 260 -6.41 -1.55 -11.31
C GLY A 260 -7.26 -0.29 -11.12
N SER A 261 -8.58 -0.41 -10.97
CA SER A 261 -9.47 0.76 -10.86
C SER A 261 -9.61 1.30 -9.43
N ALA A 262 -9.02 0.64 -8.43
CA ALA A 262 -9.05 1.06 -7.02
C ALA A 262 -10.48 1.31 -6.48
N LYS A 263 -11.48 0.56 -6.98
CA LYS A 263 -12.90 0.73 -6.60
C LYS A 263 -13.16 0.47 -5.11
N VAL A 264 -12.44 -0.48 -4.53
CA VAL A 264 -12.62 -0.85 -3.12
C VAL A 264 -11.79 0.10 -2.27
N ASP A 265 -12.47 0.87 -1.44
CA ASP A 265 -11.82 1.69 -0.43
C ASP A 265 -11.19 0.79 0.64
N CYS A 266 -9.89 0.95 0.87
CA CYS A 266 -9.08 0.22 1.83
C CYS A 266 -9.68 0.29 3.24
N VAL A 267 -10.40 1.37 3.56
CA VAL A 267 -11.07 1.55 4.85
C VAL A 267 -12.23 0.57 5.07
N LEU A 268 -12.81 0.03 3.98
CA LEU A 268 -13.85 -1.00 4.03
C LEU A 268 -13.27 -2.37 4.42
N CYS A 269 -11.98 -2.59 4.16
CA CYS A 269 -11.28 -3.83 4.49
C CYS A 269 -10.45 -3.73 5.78
N HIS A 270 -10.20 -2.52 6.32
CA HIS A 270 -9.13 -2.31 7.30
C HIS A 270 -9.39 -1.32 8.45
N ASP A 271 -10.56 -1.28 9.10
CA ASP A 271 -10.72 -0.38 10.27
C ASP A 271 -11.53 -0.94 11.46
N ASN A 272 -11.19 -0.44 12.67
CA ASN A 272 -11.73 -0.63 14.04
C ASN A 272 -11.37 -1.86 14.90
N LYS A 273 -10.49 -2.77 14.46
CA LYS A 273 -10.29 -4.03 15.22
C LYS A 273 -9.19 -4.02 16.29
N LYS A 274 -8.82 -2.84 16.81
CA LYS A 274 -8.16 -2.57 18.12
C LYS A 274 -7.78 -1.09 18.26
N PRO A 275 -7.40 -0.61 19.46
CA PRO A 275 -7.00 0.78 19.71
C PRO A 275 -5.77 1.36 18.98
N THR A 276 -5.37 0.89 17.78
CA THR A 276 -4.46 1.57 16.79
C THR A 276 -3.67 0.63 15.86
N VAL A 277 -4.21 -0.50 15.37
CA VAL A 277 -3.54 -1.21 14.25
C VAL A 277 -4.54 -1.82 13.25
N ILE A 278 -4.26 -1.64 11.95
CA ILE A 278 -4.74 -2.47 10.84
C ILE A 278 -4.28 -3.91 11.10
N ASP A 279 -5.15 -4.70 11.70
CA ASP A 279 -5.22 -6.12 11.43
C ASP A 279 -5.99 -6.25 10.12
N PRO A 280 -5.48 -6.92 9.09
CA PRO A 280 -6.28 -7.44 7.97
C PRO A 280 -7.27 -8.50 8.48
N HIS A 281 -8.18 -8.01 9.31
CA HIS A 281 -9.41 -8.54 9.85
C HIS A 281 -9.52 -10.05 10.07
N MET A 282 -9.02 -10.59 11.21
CA MET A 282 -9.62 -11.79 11.80
C MET A 282 -9.53 -11.93 13.35
N GLN A 283 -9.15 -10.89 14.11
CA GLN A 283 -9.45 -10.90 15.56
C GLN A 283 -10.95 -10.86 15.90
N GLN A 284 -11.82 -10.69 14.90
CA GLN A 284 -13.25 -11.03 14.91
C GLN A 284 -13.54 -12.39 15.57
N ALA A 285 -12.57 -13.28 15.42
CA ALA A 285 -12.67 -14.63 15.90
C ALA A 285 -12.23 -14.75 17.38
N ARG A 286 -12.16 -13.67 18.18
CA ARG A 286 -12.03 -13.76 19.65
C ARG A 286 -13.19 -13.11 20.41
N VAL A 287 -14.16 -12.60 19.66
CA VAL A 287 -15.33 -11.93 20.21
C VAL A 287 -16.38 -12.99 20.50
N GLY A 288 -16.95 -12.97 21.72
CA GLY A 288 -17.84 -14.01 22.23
C GLY A 288 -17.15 -15.11 23.05
N TYR A 289 -15.81 -15.08 23.11
CA TYR A 289 -14.99 -16.01 23.88
C TYR A 289 -14.63 -15.35 25.23
N PHE A 290 -15.37 -15.74 26.26
CA PHE A 290 -15.36 -15.17 27.60
C PHE A 290 -14.08 -15.51 28.38
N GLU A 291 -13.32 -16.53 27.97
CA GLU A 291 -12.05 -16.96 28.59
C GLU A 291 -10.80 -16.73 27.71
N SER A 292 -10.82 -15.70 26.85
CA SER A 292 -9.66 -15.33 26.01
C SER A 292 -9.20 -16.47 25.08
N ARG A 293 -7.89 -16.61 24.85
CA ARG A 293 -7.26 -17.66 24.03
C ARG A 293 -7.42 -19.08 24.58
N HIS A 294 -7.90 -19.21 25.81
CA HIS A 294 -8.12 -20.48 26.50
C HIS A 294 -9.58 -20.92 26.46
N ASP A 295 -10.47 -20.07 25.92
CA ASP A 295 -11.87 -20.42 25.73
C ASP A 295 -11.99 -21.61 24.76
N PRO A 296 -12.67 -22.71 25.12
CA PRO A 296 -12.84 -23.87 24.25
C PRO A 296 -13.48 -23.52 22.90
N ARG A 297 -14.22 -22.42 22.84
CA ARG A 297 -14.91 -21.91 21.65
C ARG A 297 -13.95 -21.18 20.69
N ALA A 298 -12.73 -20.86 21.14
CA ALA A 298 -11.67 -20.25 20.33
C ALA A 298 -11.12 -21.15 19.22
N VAL A 299 -11.61 -22.39 19.07
CA VAL A 299 -11.32 -23.27 17.93
C VAL A 299 -11.75 -22.68 16.59
N PHE A 300 -12.72 -21.75 16.58
CA PHE A 300 -13.15 -21.04 15.37
C PHE A 300 -12.36 -19.73 15.16
N SER A 301 -11.34 -19.51 16.00
CA SER A 301 -10.49 -18.32 15.99
C SER A 301 -9.36 -18.38 14.96
N MET A 302 -9.28 -17.34 14.15
CA MET A 302 -8.10 -17.02 13.35
C MET A 302 -7.03 -16.24 14.11
N GLY A 303 -7.28 -15.95 15.39
CA GLY A 303 -6.47 -15.04 16.21
C GLY A 303 -5.06 -15.53 16.55
N ASN A 304 -4.72 -16.80 16.31
CA ASN A 304 -3.34 -17.31 16.41
C ASN A 304 -2.63 -17.36 15.05
N PHE A 305 -3.38 -17.35 13.95
CA PHE A 305 -2.84 -17.44 12.60
C PHE A 305 -2.45 -16.07 12.05
N LEU A 306 -3.23 -15.04 12.36
CA LEU A 306 -2.89 -13.66 12.04
C LEU A 306 -1.92 -13.05 13.06
N PRO A 307 -1.12 -12.05 12.66
CA PRO A 307 -0.16 -11.41 13.56
C PRO A 307 -0.86 -10.79 14.78
N GLY A 308 -0.46 -11.22 15.97
CA GLY A 308 -0.77 -10.50 17.20
C GLY A 308 0.09 -9.25 17.28
N ARG A 309 -0.51 -8.07 17.43
CA ARG A 309 0.21 -6.82 17.63
C ARG A 309 -0.13 -6.16 18.93
N VAL A 310 0.89 -5.49 19.49
CA VAL A 310 0.74 -4.50 20.55
C VAL A 310 0.45 -3.16 19.88
N SER A 311 -0.62 -2.52 20.35
CA SER A 311 -1.10 -1.18 19.96
C SER A 311 0.04 -0.15 19.97
N ARG A 312 0.10 0.73 18.97
CA ARG A 312 0.96 1.90 18.96
C ARG A 312 0.16 3.12 18.50
N GLN A 313 -0.39 3.84 19.48
CA GLN A 313 -1.23 5.02 19.25
C GLN A 313 -0.50 6.16 18.54
N ASP A 314 0.82 6.05 18.41
CA ASP A 314 1.75 6.96 17.75
C ASP A 314 2.08 6.59 16.30
N LEU A 315 1.56 5.48 15.75
CA LEU A 315 1.86 5.02 14.38
C LEU A 315 0.64 5.04 13.45
N PRO A 316 0.21 6.21 12.93
CA PRO A 316 -0.76 6.29 11.84
C PRO A 316 -0.25 5.58 10.57
N PHE A 317 -1.14 5.07 9.72
CA PHE A 317 -0.74 4.27 8.55
C PHE A 317 -0.30 5.12 7.37
N ARG A 318 0.55 4.56 6.53
CA ARG A 318 0.88 5.15 5.24
C ARG A 318 0.45 4.20 4.13
N VAL A 319 -0.43 4.68 3.25
CA VAL A 319 -0.94 3.88 2.13
C VAL A 319 -0.01 4.03 0.93
N ILE A 320 0.56 2.92 0.47
CA ILE A 320 1.44 2.84 -0.69
C ILE A 320 0.63 2.45 -1.93
N GLY A 321 0.88 3.17 -3.02
CA GLY A 321 0.19 3.04 -4.30
C GLY A 321 -0.33 4.39 -4.75
N SER A 322 0.40 5.08 -5.62
CA SER A 322 0.10 6.46 -6.04
C SER A 322 -1.26 6.57 -6.73
N GLY A 323 -1.64 5.57 -7.53
CA GLY A 323 -2.95 5.52 -8.18
C GLY A 323 -4.09 5.39 -7.16
N TYR A 324 -3.92 4.49 -6.18
CA TYR A 324 -4.90 4.31 -5.11
C TYR A 324 -5.01 5.58 -4.24
N ALA A 325 -3.87 6.11 -3.80
CA ALA A 325 -3.81 7.27 -2.93
C ALA A 325 -4.46 8.50 -3.58
N ALA A 326 -4.23 8.70 -4.90
CA ALA A 326 -4.86 9.77 -5.67
C ALA A 326 -6.37 9.63 -5.78
N VAL A 327 -6.89 8.42 -6.07
CA VAL A 327 -8.33 8.17 -6.16
C VAL A 327 -9.04 8.43 -4.83
N HIS A 328 -8.40 8.06 -3.71
CA HIS A 328 -8.97 8.16 -2.36
C HIS A 328 -8.41 9.32 -1.53
N ALA A 329 -7.83 10.33 -2.17
CA ALA A 329 -7.06 11.37 -1.47
C ALA A 329 -7.89 12.12 -0.41
N GLY A 330 -9.14 12.48 -0.74
CA GLY A 330 -10.05 13.13 0.21
C GLY A 330 -10.32 12.26 1.44
N THR A 331 -10.69 11.00 1.23
CA THR A 331 -10.92 10.04 2.32
C THR A 331 -9.68 9.87 3.20
N LEU A 332 -8.50 9.70 2.60
CA LEU A 332 -7.25 9.50 3.33
C LEU A 332 -6.82 10.76 4.12
N LEU A 333 -7.00 11.96 3.57
CA LEU A 333 -6.61 13.20 4.23
C LEU A 333 -7.58 13.59 5.36
N ASP A 334 -8.88 13.30 5.21
CA ASP A 334 -9.92 13.67 6.19
C ASP A 334 -10.13 12.62 7.29
N ALA A 335 -9.59 11.41 7.10
CA ALA A 335 -9.69 10.33 8.07
C ALA A 335 -8.93 10.66 9.36
N ARG A 336 -9.64 10.53 10.48
CA ARG A 336 -9.12 10.82 11.82
C ARG A 336 -9.46 9.67 12.74
N SER A 337 -8.51 9.30 13.59
CA SER A 337 -8.81 8.64 14.85
C SER A 337 -9.32 9.66 15.86
N PHE A 338 -10.11 9.23 16.83
CA PHE A 338 -10.61 10.07 17.91
C PHE A 338 -10.77 9.27 19.20
N LEU A 339 -10.64 9.96 20.32
CA LEU A 339 -10.77 9.40 21.67
C LEU A 339 -11.52 10.41 22.53
N ILE A 340 -12.67 9.99 23.06
CA ILE A 340 -13.48 10.83 23.94
C ILE A 340 -13.14 10.42 25.39
N ASP A 341 -12.49 11.31 26.14
CA ASP A 341 -12.09 11.02 27.52
C ASP A 341 -13.30 10.67 28.40
N GLY A 342 -13.16 9.59 29.18
CA GLY A 342 -14.21 9.02 30.03
C GLY A 342 -15.43 8.42 29.30
N HIS A 343 -15.39 8.29 27.97
CA HIS A 343 -16.50 7.72 27.21
C HIS A 343 -16.41 6.18 27.16
N PRO A 344 -17.49 5.42 27.45
CA PRO A 344 -17.42 3.96 27.55
C PRO A 344 -16.89 3.22 26.31
N CYS A 345 -17.11 3.77 25.11
CA CYS A 345 -16.58 3.18 23.87
C CYS A 345 -15.08 3.43 23.66
N SER A 346 -14.50 4.46 24.29
CA SER A 346 -13.09 4.81 24.18
C SER A 346 -12.19 3.84 24.95
N ASP A 347 -12.72 3.18 25.99
CA ASP A 347 -11.95 2.30 26.87
C ASP A 347 -11.56 0.96 26.21
N CYS A 348 -12.27 0.57 25.16
CA CYS A 348 -12.09 -0.74 24.52
C CYS A 348 -11.58 -0.65 23.07
N HIS A 349 -11.77 0.48 22.39
CA HIS A 349 -11.59 0.58 20.94
C HIS A 349 -11.01 1.91 20.50
N SER A 350 -10.25 1.89 19.40
CA SER A 350 -10.00 3.11 18.63
C SER A 350 -11.23 3.40 17.82
N LEU A 351 -11.64 4.66 17.84
CA LEU A 351 -12.73 5.13 17.03
C LEU A 351 -12.17 5.98 15.90
N THR A 352 -12.80 5.91 14.74
CA THR A 352 -12.38 6.66 13.55
C THR A 352 -13.54 7.37 12.91
N THR A 353 -13.23 8.42 12.15
CA THR A 353 -14.21 9.15 11.36
C THR A 353 -14.57 8.44 10.05
N LEU A 354 -14.07 7.23 9.80
CA LEU A 354 -14.33 6.48 8.57
C LEU A 354 -15.67 5.75 8.62
N GLU A 355 -16.13 5.27 7.46
CA GLU A 355 -17.43 4.62 7.35
C GLU A 355 -17.53 3.38 8.25
N SER A 356 -16.50 2.53 8.24
CA SER A 356 -16.31 1.41 9.15
C SER A 356 -16.31 1.86 10.63
N GLY A 357 -15.55 2.92 10.97
CA GLY A 357 -15.63 3.76 12.18
C GLY A 357 -17.06 3.97 12.69
N ARG A 358 -17.86 4.58 11.83
CA ARG A 358 -19.26 4.96 12.09
C ARG A 358 -20.18 3.75 12.18
N ARG A 359 -19.99 2.71 11.35
CA ARG A 359 -20.84 1.50 11.31
C ARG A 359 -20.68 0.73 12.61
N PHE A 360 -19.43 0.62 13.04
CA PHE A 360 -19.05 0.00 14.28
C PHE A 360 -19.70 0.62 15.50
N ALA A 361 -19.57 1.94 15.67
CA ALA A 361 -20.12 2.64 16.82
C ALA A 361 -21.65 2.46 16.93
N ALA A 362 -22.34 2.54 15.79
CA ALA A 362 -23.78 2.32 15.71
C ALA A 362 -24.18 0.88 16.03
N ASP A 363 -23.47 -0.09 15.46
CA ASP A 363 -23.72 -1.52 15.69
C ASP A 363 -23.46 -1.94 17.15
N ALA A 364 -22.34 -1.48 17.71
CA ALA A 364 -21.94 -1.77 19.09
C ALA A 364 -22.94 -1.22 20.11
N THR A 365 -23.50 -0.03 19.86
CA THR A 365 -24.45 0.62 20.77
C THR A 365 -25.90 0.24 20.51
N GLY A 366 -26.18 -0.41 19.37
CA GLY A 366 -27.54 -0.65 18.89
C GLY A 366 -28.31 0.63 18.54
N LYS A 367 -27.62 1.75 18.34
CA LYS A 367 -28.23 3.05 18.05
C LYS A 367 -28.00 3.48 16.61
N THR A 368 -29.02 4.07 16.03
CA THR A 368 -28.99 4.55 14.65
C THR A 368 -28.10 5.80 14.52
N PRO A 369 -27.21 5.88 13.51
CA PRO A 369 -26.39 7.06 13.24
C PRO A 369 -27.20 8.36 13.19
N VAL A 370 -26.68 9.42 13.82
CA VAL A 370 -27.32 10.75 13.88
C VAL A 370 -26.33 11.90 13.74
N ILE A 371 -26.75 12.97 13.07
CA ILE A 371 -26.06 14.26 13.00
C ILE A 371 -27.12 15.33 13.31
N ALA A 372 -26.90 16.16 14.33
CA ALA A 372 -27.92 17.10 14.82
C ALA A 372 -28.34 18.17 13.80
N SER A 373 -27.38 18.69 13.03
CA SER A 373 -27.60 19.76 12.03
C SER A 373 -26.92 19.40 10.71
N ALA A 374 -27.37 18.30 10.09
CA ALA A 374 -26.75 17.75 8.89
C ALA A 374 -26.99 18.62 7.66
N THR A 375 -25.93 18.86 6.88
CA THR A 375 -26.06 19.38 5.51
C THR A 375 -26.76 18.37 4.59
N VAL A 376 -27.18 18.80 3.39
CA VAL A 376 -27.79 17.90 2.39
C VAL A 376 -26.88 16.72 2.06
N MET A 377 -25.59 16.98 1.86
CA MET A 377 -24.59 15.93 1.59
C MET A 377 -24.42 14.98 2.78
N GLN A 378 -24.40 15.50 4.01
CA GLN A 378 -24.31 14.68 5.21
C GLN A 378 -25.56 13.82 5.41
N ASN A 379 -26.75 14.32 5.08
CA ASN A 379 -27.97 13.53 5.11
C ASN A 379 -27.93 12.36 4.10
N ALA A 380 -27.40 12.59 2.90
CA ALA A 380 -27.21 11.53 1.91
C ALA A 380 -26.22 10.45 2.41
N ALA A 381 -25.07 10.87 2.96
CA ALA A 381 -24.10 9.95 3.55
C ALA A 381 -24.68 9.18 4.75
N LEU A 382 -25.45 9.87 5.60
CA LEU A 382 -26.13 9.28 6.75
C LEU A 382 -27.18 8.25 6.32
N PHE A 383 -27.92 8.52 5.25
CA PHE A 383 -28.87 7.57 4.68
C PHE A 383 -28.15 6.32 4.14
N ALA A 384 -27.10 6.48 3.34
CA ALA A 384 -26.30 5.37 2.84
C ALA A 384 -25.75 4.48 3.99
N GLN A 385 -25.26 5.13 5.05
CA GLN A 385 -24.79 4.44 6.25
C GLN A 385 -25.89 3.64 6.95
N LYS A 386 -27.11 4.18 7.07
CA LYS A 386 -28.24 3.49 7.67
C LYS A 386 -28.67 2.28 6.84
N VAL A 387 -28.67 2.41 5.52
CA VAL A 387 -28.94 1.29 4.61
C VAL A 387 -27.91 0.19 4.80
N ALA A 388 -26.62 0.52 4.82
CA ALA A 388 -25.54 -0.45 5.04
C ALA A 388 -25.65 -1.14 6.42
N LEU A 389 -25.97 -0.39 7.48
CA LEU A 389 -26.20 -0.96 8.81
C LEU A 389 -27.43 -1.89 8.83
N GLY A 390 -28.51 -1.53 8.15
CA GLY A 390 -29.68 -2.39 8.00
C GLY A 390 -29.37 -3.69 7.27
N LEU A 391 -28.52 -3.64 6.22
CA LEU A 391 -28.05 -4.85 5.54
C LEU A 391 -27.28 -5.78 6.48
N VAL A 392 -26.41 -5.25 7.36
CA VAL A 392 -25.73 -6.06 8.39
C VAL A 392 -26.72 -6.71 9.33
N GLN A 393 -27.68 -5.92 9.85
CA GLN A 393 -28.67 -6.43 10.79
C GLN A 393 -29.53 -7.54 10.19
N ASN A 394 -29.86 -7.45 8.90
CA ASN A 394 -30.67 -8.45 8.20
C ASN A 394 -29.97 -9.81 8.03
N HIS A 395 -28.63 -9.81 7.92
CA HIS A 395 -27.81 -11.03 7.74
C HIS A 395 -27.09 -11.45 9.02
N ARG A 396 -27.44 -10.85 10.16
CA ARG A 396 -26.87 -11.17 11.47
C ARG A 396 -27.85 -11.98 12.31
N THR A 397 -27.34 -12.95 13.05
CA THR A 397 -28.16 -13.74 13.98
C THR A 397 -28.61 -12.90 15.18
N GLU A 398 -29.79 -13.21 15.72
CA GLU A 398 -30.26 -12.60 16.96
C GLU A 398 -29.33 -12.94 18.14
N TRP A 399 -28.75 -14.14 18.13
CA TRP A 399 -27.78 -14.60 19.12
C TRP A 399 -26.57 -13.67 19.21
N ALA A 400 -26.04 -13.21 18.08
CA ALA A 400 -24.89 -12.31 18.04
C ALA A 400 -25.24 -10.86 18.39
N SER A 401 -26.51 -10.45 18.38
CA SER A 401 -26.92 -9.06 18.64
C SER A 401 -26.50 -8.55 20.04
N ALA A 402 -26.53 -7.23 20.25
CA ALA A 402 -26.22 -6.61 21.54
C ALA A 402 -27.08 -7.16 22.71
N PHE A 403 -28.30 -7.62 22.40
CA PHE A 403 -29.24 -8.17 23.38
C PHE A 403 -29.29 -9.72 23.36
N GLY A 404 -28.60 -10.36 22.41
CA GLY A 404 -28.54 -11.81 22.26
C GLY A 404 -27.68 -12.49 23.33
N ALA A 405 -27.64 -13.83 23.31
CA ALA A 405 -26.83 -14.60 24.25
C ALA A 405 -25.31 -14.51 23.97
N GLY A 406 -24.93 -14.41 22.69
CA GLY A 406 -23.53 -14.26 22.28
C GLY A 406 -22.98 -12.87 22.55
N ARG A 407 -23.82 -11.83 22.44
CA ARG A 407 -23.45 -10.41 22.62
C ARG A 407 -22.20 -10.00 21.84
N ILE A 408 -22.05 -10.58 20.64
CA ILE A 408 -20.87 -10.42 19.79
C ILE A 408 -21.13 -9.29 18.81
N SER A 409 -20.61 -8.08 19.03
CA SER A 409 -20.47 -7.17 17.89
C SER A 409 -19.37 -7.70 16.96
N PRO A 410 -19.62 -7.88 15.64
CA PRO A 410 -18.63 -8.41 14.68
C PRO A 410 -17.37 -7.56 14.58
N TRP A 411 -17.30 -6.43 15.28
CA TRP A 411 -16.28 -5.41 15.08
C TRP A 411 -15.58 -5.03 16.39
N MET A 412 -16.07 -5.53 17.53
CA MET A 412 -15.58 -5.17 18.87
C MET A 412 -14.59 -6.21 19.38
N THR A 413 -13.31 -5.90 19.49
CA THR A 413 -12.33 -6.78 20.16
C THR A 413 -11.90 -6.18 21.50
N PRO A 414 -12.05 -6.88 22.64
CA PRO A 414 -11.34 -6.52 23.86
C PRO A 414 -9.83 -6.73 23.64
N GLU A 415 -8.96 -5.96 24.30
CA GLU A 415 -7.50 -6.10 24.21
C GLU A 415 -7.01 -7.55 24.42
N HIS A 416 -7.76 -8.34 25.21
CA HIS A 416 -7.43 -9.72 25.57
C HIS A 416 -8.51 -10.76 25.23
N GLY A 417 -9.55 -10.43 24.47
CA GLY A 417 -10.77 -11.25 24.45
C GLY A 417 -11.52 -11.20 25.79
N GLY A 418 -12.80 -11.60 25.82
CA GLY A 418 -13.66 -11.47 26.99
C GLY A 418 -15.06 -10.93 26.67
N ASN A 419 -15.87 -10.79 27.72
CA ASN A 419 -17.22 -10.23 27.61
C ASN A 419 -17.15 -8.71 27.40
N LEU A 420 -17.50 -8.26 26.21
CA LEU A 420 -17.58 -6.84 25.80
C LEU A 420 -18.49 -5.98 26.68
N TRP A 421 -19.35 -6.61 27.47
CA TRP A 421 -20.37 -5.95 28.26
C TRP A 421 -20.09 -6.02 29.76
N LYS A 422 -18.98 -6.66 30.18
CA LYS A 422 -18.61 -6.72 31.61
C LYS A 422 -18.08 -5.34 32.04
N GLY A 423 -18.90 -4.60 32.78
CA GLY A 423 -18.57 -3.25 33.26
C GLY A 423 -18.98 -2.12 32.31
N VAL A 424 -19.53 -2.43 31.13
CA VAL A 424 -20.03 -1.45 30.17
C VAL A 424 -21.50 -1.17 30.44
N ARG A 425 -21.85 0.09 30.72
CA ARG A 425 -23.25 0.53 30.80
C ARG A 425 -23.77 0.92 29.42
N ALA A 426 -25.07 0.77 29.21
CA ALA A 426 -25.73 1.29 28.01
C ALA A 426 -25.51 2.81 27.91
N LEU A 427 -25.21 3.30 26.71
CA LEU A 427 -25.08 4.72 26.46
C LEU A 427 -26.45 5.40 26.53
N ASN A 428 -26.53 6.51 27.26
CA ASN A 428 -27.69 7.39 27.16
C ASN A 428 -27.68 8.15 25.81
N ASP A 429 -28.70 8.97 25.55
CA ASP A 429 -28.83 9.66 24.26
C ASP A 429 -27.81 10.79 24.06
N GLU A 430 -27.38 11.42 25.15
CA GLU A 430 -26.34 12.46 25.11
C GLU A 430 -24.97 11.87 24.77
N GLU A 431 -24.60 10.76 25.42
CA GLU A 431 -23.37 10.02 25.14
C GLU A 431 -23.34 9.52 23.70
N TRP A 432 -24.46 8.98 23.21
CA TRP A 432 -24.59 8.58 21.82
C TRP A 432 -24.46 9.75 20.86
N LEU A 433 -25.12 10.87 21.14
CA LEU A 433 -25.03 12.05 20.29
C LEU A 433 -23.59 12.55 20.22
N ARG A 434 -22.88 12.61 21.35
CA ARG A 434 -21.47 13.00 21.41
C ARG A 434 -20.57 12.05 20.62
N LEU A 435 -20.73 10.73 20.83
CA LEU A 435 -20.00 9.71 20.07
C LEU A 435 -20.26 9.83 18.56
N SER A 436 -21.52 9.96 18.17
CA SER A 436 -21.93 10.07 16.77
C SER A 436 -21.35 11.34 16.15
N GLN A 437 -21.44 12.50 16.82
CA GLN A 437 -20.82 13.74 16.33
C GLN A 437 -19.32 13.57 16.11
N CYS A 438 -18.59 12.94 17.03
CA CYS A 438 -17.17 12.67 16.84
C CYS A 438 -16.92 11.71 15.66
N ALA A 439 -17.69 10.63 15.52
CA ALA A 439 -17.57 9.67 14.42
C ALA A 439 -17.84 10.27 13.03
N TRP A 440 -18.62 11.34 12.98
CA TRP A 440 -18.88 12.09 11.74
C TRP A 440 -17.92 13.26 11.52
N GLY A 441 -16.91 13.44 12.38
CA GLY A 441 -15.94 14.55 12.26
C GLY A 441 -16.53 15.91 12.64
N LEU A 442 -17.64 15.93 13.38
CA LEU A 442 -18.43 17.13 13.71
C LEU A 442 -18.33 17.55 15.17
N GLY A 443 -17.74 16.71 16.03
CA GLY A 443 -17.44 17.12 17.41
C GLY A 443 -16.25 18.09 17.49
N GLY A 444 -16.06 18.69 18.65
CA GLY A 444 -15.02 19.68 18.94
C GLY A 444 -13.72 19.08 19.47
N SER A 445 -13.03 19.83 20.33
CA SER A 445 -11.75 19.41 20.93
C SER A 445 -11.90 18.18 21.83
N GLU A 446 -13.09 17.90 22.33
CA GLU A 446 -13.41 16.75 23.17
C GLU A 446 -13.26 15.40 22.47
N CYS A 447 -13.19 15.39 21.14
CA CYS A 447 -12.94 14.18 20.37
C CYS A 447 -11.44 13.84 20.28
N GLY A 448 -10.54 14.79 20.58
CA GLY A 448 -9.10 14.55 20.53
C GLY A 448 -8.59 14.03 19.17
N TYR A 449 -9.13 14.53 18.06
CA TYR A 449 -8.85 14.01 16.73
C TYR A 449 -7.35 13.97 16.42
N ARG A 450 -6.92 12.87 15.80
CA ARG A 450 -5.57 12.71 15.24
C ARG A 450 -5.66 12.14 13.83
N PRO A 451 -4.81 12.58 12.87
CA PRO A 451 -4.76 11.99 11.55
C PRO A 451 -4.63 10.47 11.63
N LEU A 452 -5.46 9.75 10.88
CA LEU A 452 -5.38 8.29 10.83
C LEU A 452 -4.28 7.81 9.88
N PHE A 453 -3.97 8.62 8.88
CA PHE A 453 -2.91 8.36 7.91
C PHE A 453 -1.75 9.35 8.08
N THR A 454 -0.52 8.86 7.97
CA THR A 454 0.70 9.66 7.96
C THR A 454 1.22 9.86 6.56
N GLN A 455 1.88 11.01 6.38
CA GLN A 455 2.71 11.23 5.21
C GLN A 455 4.05 10.51 5.38
N CYS A 456 4.62 10.13 4.25
CA CYS A 456 5.99 9.71 4.09
C CYS A 456 7.02 10.54 4.88
N PRO A 457 7.90 9.90 5.68
CA PRO A 457 8.98 10.61 6.36
C PRO A 457 10.10 10.95 5.36
N PRO A 458 10.70 12.15 5.46
CA PRO A 458 11.90 12.46 4.71
C PRO A 458 13.07 11.57 5.15
N PRO A 459 14.06 11.30 4.27
CA PRO A 459 15.24 10.51 4.68
C PRO A 459 15.97 11.15 5.86
N GLY A 460 16.30 10.35 6.87
CA GLY A 460 16.99 10.82 8.08
C GLY A 460 16.20 11.76 8.98
N GLY A 461 14.88 11.89 8.79
CA GLY A 461 13.99 12.70 9.61
C GLY A 461 12.71 11.97 10.02
N GLY A 462 12.01 12.52 11.01
CA GLY A 462 10.80 11.92 11.55
C GLY A 462 11.06 10.54 12.17
N SER A 463 10.46 9.50 11.59
CA SER A 463 10.65 8.11 12.02
C SER A 463 11.79 7.38 11.29
N ASP A 464 12.42 8.01 10.30
CA ASP A 464 13.59 7.47 9.61
C ASP A 464 14.88 7.97 10.28
N THR A 465 15.68 7.03 10.80
CA THR A 465 16.94 7.33 11.52
C THR A 465 18.18 7.08 10.66
N PHE A 466 18.03 6.64 9.41
CA PHE A 466 19.16 6.36 8.54
C PHE A 466 19.64 7.64 7.86
N VAL A 467 20.92 7.98 8.07
CA VAL A 467 21.58 9.17 7.50
C VAL A 467 22.80 8.80 6.66
N PRO A 468 23.08 9.55 5.58
CA PRO A 468 24.33 9.44 4.83
C PRO A 468 25.57 9.67 5.69
N ALA A 469 26.65 8.95 5.40
CA ALA A 469 27.93 9.06 6.09
C ALA A 469 29.11 8.80 5.14
N ASP A 470 30.34 8.88 5.66
CA ASP A 470 31.58 8.56 4.94
C ASP A 470 31.75 9.32 3.61
N PHE A 471 31.45 10.62 3.60
CA PHE A 471 31.63 11.45 2.41
C PHE A 471 33.12 11.60 2.05
N SER A 472 33.47 11.38 0.78
CA SER A 472 34.83 11.49 0.26
C SER A 472 34.86 12.14 -1.12
N ALA A 473 36.01 12.75 -1.45
CA ALA A 473 36.26 13.42 -2.73
C ALA A 473 37.66 13.05 -3.26
N ASP A 474 37.70 12.20 -4.27
CA ASP A 474 38.92 11.64 -4.86
C ASP A 474 39.13 12.11 -6.29
N VAL A 475 40.36 12.49 -6.63
CA VAL A 475 40.72 12.87 -8.00
C VAL A 475 41.39 11.69 -8.69
N ARG A 476 40.89 11.32 -9.86
CA ARG A 476 41.40 10.25 -10.71
C ARG A 476 41.79 10.81 -12.08
N SER A 477 42.70 10.15 -12.76
CA SER A 477 43.01 10.44 -14.16
C SER A 477 42.32 9.42 -15.04
N ASP A 478 41.60 9.85 -16.08
CA ASP A 478 41.08 8.95 -17.10
C ASP A 478 42.16 8.62 -18.14
N PRO A 479 42.67 7.38 -18.20
CA PRO A 479 43.66 6.99 -19.20
C PRO A 479 43.08 6.87 -20.63
N ALA A 480 41.75 6.85 -20.80
CA ALA A 480 41.11 6.64 -22.10
C ALA A 480 40.80 7.93 -22.88
N ALA A 481 41.11 9.11 -22.33
CA ALA A 481 40.89 10.38 -23.02
C ALA A 481 41.93 10.59 -24.14
N ALA A 482 41.47 10.58 -25.40
CA ALA A 482 42.29 10.73 -26.60
C ALA A 482 42.98 12.11 -26.74
N SER A 483 42.74 13.05 -25.82
CA SER A 483 43.30 14.40 -25.84
C SER A 483 43.50 14.92 -24.41
N GLY A 484 44.64 14.57 -23.82
CA GLY A 484 45.03 15.01 -22.47
C GLY A 484 44.36 14.22 -21.34
N SER A 485 45.07 14.05 -20.22
CA SER A 485 44.56 13.33 -19.05
C SER A 485 43.38 14.10 -18.45
N GLN A 486 42.15 13.71 -18.80
CA GLN A 486 40.97 14.27 -18.19
C GLN A 486 40.95 13.90 -16.72
N LYS A 487 41.00 14.89 -15.82
CA LYS A 487 40.84 14.65 -14.39
C LYS A 487 39.37 14.40 -14.12
N ILE A 488 39.07 13.35 -13.35
CA ILE A 488 37.74 13.01 -12.85
C ILE A 488 37.74 13.27 -11.36
N LEU A 489 36.79 14.07 -10.88
CA LEU A 489 36.51 14.20 -9.46
C LEU A 489 35.37 13.25 -9.12
N ARG A 490 35.67 12.21 -8.35
CA ARG A 490 34.68 11.28 -7.80
C ARG A 490 34.28 11.75 -6.41
N ILE A 491 32.98 11.99 -6.24
CA ILE A 491 32.36 12.17 -4.93
C ILE A 491 31.71 10.86 -4.54
N SER A 492 31.90 10.42 -3.29
CA SER A 492 31.32 9.18 -2.79
C SER A 492 30.80 9.34 -1.37
N TRP A 493 29.79 8.56 -1.01
CA TRP A 493 29.23 8.48 0.33
C TRP A 493 28.61 7.11 0.55
N LYS A 494 28.27 6.80 1.80
CA LYS A 494 27.54 5.57 2.15
C LYS A 494 26.17 5.89 2.72
N TYR A 495 25.19 5.07 2.38
CA TYR A 495 23.84 5.16 2.91
C TYR A 495 23.16 3.79 2.97
N LEU A 496 22.38 3.55 4.02
CA LEU A 496 21.53 2.37 4.16
C LEU A 496 20.07 2.80 4.07
N ASN A 497 19.35 2.37 3.02
CA ASN A 497 17.90 2.53 2.98
C ASN A 497 17.24 1.48 3.88
N GLY A 498 17.28 1.69 5.19
CA GLY A 498 16.85 0.72 6.20
C GLY A 498 15.49 0.99 6.82
N TYR A 499 14.76 2.02 6.38
CA TYR A 499 13.49 2.41 7.01
C TYR A 499 12.49 1.24 6.99
N GLY A 500 11.96 0.91 8.18
CA GLY A 500 11.09 -0.26 8.38
C GLY A 500 11.78 -1.61 8.29
N TYR A 501 13.11 -1.66 8.36
CA TYR A 501 13.90 -2.89 8.36
C TYR A 501 13.62 -3.80 7.15
N VAL A 502 13.51 -3.18 5.97
CA VAL A 502 13.32 -3.86 4.68
C VAL A 502 14.67 -3.89 3.93
N PRO A 503 15.40 -5.01 3.91
CA PRO A 503 16.78 -5.05 3.36
C PRO A 503 16.89 -4.74 1.86
N ALA A 504 15.79 -4.90 1.12
CA ALA A 504 15.69 -4.66 -0.32
C ALA A 504 14.89 -3.39 -0.64
N ARG A 505 14.76 -2.45 0.31
CA ARG A 505 14.04 -1.19 0.10
C ARG A 505 14.77 -0.30 -0.90
N ASP A 506 14.03 0.32 -1.81
CA ASP A 506 14.57 1.08 -2.96
C ASP A 506 13.89 2.43 -3.21
N ASP A 507 13.24 3.01 -2.20
CA ASP A 507 12.49 4.26 -2.34
C ASP A 507 13.31 5.54 -2.10
N VAL A 508 14.65 5.46 -1.93
CA VAL A 508 15.51 6.65 -1.68
C VAL A 508 16.52 6.86 -2.79
N ARG A 509 16.68 8.12 -3.23
CA ARG A 509 17.73 8.59 -4.15
C ARG A 509 18.38 9.87 -3.63
N PHE A 510 19.44 10.30 -4.31
CA PHE A 510 20.16 11.53 -3.99
C PHE A 510 20.20 12.46 -5.19
N ASN A 511 19.84 13.72 -4.97
CA ASN A 511 20.15 14.78 -5.91
C ASN A 511 21.53 15.36 -5.54
N VAL A 512 22.38 15.58 -6.54
CA VAL A 512 23.71 16.17 -6.39
C VAL A 512 23.80 17.43 -7.24
N ALA A 513 23.70 18.60 -6.60
CA ALA A 513 23.97 19.87 -7.25
C ALA A 513 25.44 20.24 -7.05
N PHE A 514 26.06 20.78 -8.09
CA PHE A 514 27.40 21.34 -7.96
C PHE A 514 27.60 22.62 -8.76
N ALA A 515 28.48 23.46 -8.23
CA ALA A 515 28.98 24.67 -8.86
C ALA A 515 30.52 24.65 -8.87
N THR A 516 31.10 25.40 -9.80
CA THR A 516 32.56 25.52 -9.94
C THR A 516 32.97 26.98 -9.90
N THR A 517 33.99 27.27 -9.10
CA THR A 517 34.61 28.59 -8.96
C THR A 517 36.14 28.46 -9.08
N ASP A 518 36.85 29.58 -9.15
CA ASP A 518 38.31 29.57 -9.05
C ASP A 518 38.73 29.30 -7.60
N VAL A 519 39.84 28.58 -7.39
CA VAL A 519 40.40 28.38 -6.05
C VAL A 519 40.84 29.74 -5.48
N PRO A 520 40.29 30.18 -4.33
CA PRO A 520 40.66 31.45 -3.75
C PRO A 520 42.10 31.42 -3.22
N LEU A 521 42.75 32.59 -3.22
CA LEU A 521 44.17 32.73 -2.85
C LEU A 521 44.46 32.31 -1.41
N ASP A 522 43.52 32.56 -0.50
CA ASP A 522 43.63 32.23 0.92
C ASP A 522 43.35 30.74 1.21
N ARG A 523 42.87 29.98 0.20
CA ARG A 523 42.48 28.56 0.28
C ARG A 523 41.55 28.25 1.46
N GLY A 524 40.80 29.24 1.95
CA GLY A 524 39.86 29.07 3.05
C GLY A 524 38.70 28.13 2.69
N PRO A 525 38.05 27.50 3.68
CA PRO A 525 36.83 26.74 3.41
C PRO A 525 35.73 27.67 2.88
N PRO A 526 34.89 27.22 1.92
CA PRO A 526 33.80 28.03 1.38
C PRO A 526 32.74 28.30 2.45
N ALA A 527 32.16 29.50 2.41
CA ALA A 527 30.98 29.84 3.20
C ALA A 527 29.72 29.13 2.68
N GLN A 528 28.72 28.94 3.54
CA GLN A 528 27.52 28.16 3.20
C GLN A 528 26.75 28.72 1.99
N GLN A 529 26.71 30.04 1.83
CA GLN A 529 26.06 30.72 0.70
C GLN A 529 26.80 30.60 -0.64
N GLU A 530 28.05 30.12 -0.65
CA GLU A 530 28.79 29.88 -1.90
C GLU A 530 28.39 28.55 -2.57
N TYR A 531 27.89 27.60 -1.80
CA TYR A 531 27.37 26.35 -2.34
C TYR A 531 26.11 26.61 -3.17
N PRO A 532 25.76 25.70 -4.11
CA PRO A 532 24.43 25.67 -4.71
C PRO A 532 23.36 25.83 -3.64
N THR A 533 22.27 26.52 -3.92
CA THR A 533 21.18 26.70 -2.96
C THR A 533 20.41 25.39 -2.74
N ILE A 534 19.65 25.31 -1.65
CA ILE A 534 18.80 24.14 -1.38
C ILE A 534 17.75 23.94 -2.48
N ASP A 535 17.22 25.03 -3.02
CA ASP A 535 16.22 25.02 -4.08
C ASP A 535 16.80 24.47 -5.40
N GLU A 536 18.03 24.88 -5.74
CA GLU A 536 18.75 24.33 -6.89
C GLU A 536 19.02 22.83 -6.71
N ALA A 537 19.38 22.39 -5.51
CA ALA A 537 19.62 20.97 -5.23
C ALA A 537 18.34 20.11 -5.19
N LYS A 538 17.22 20.70 -4.79
CA LYS A 538 15.88 20.07 -4.89
C LYS A 538 15.35 20.04 -6.32
N GLY A 539 16.01 20.71 -7.26
CA GLY A 539 15.60 20.75 -8.67
C GLY A 539 14.46 21.71 -8.95
N MET A 540 14.25 22.74 -8.11
CA MET A 540 13.24 23.75 -8.41
C MET A 540 13.61 24.50 -9.70
N GLY A 541 12.74 24.44 -10.71
CA GLY A 541 13.02 24.99 -12.03
C GLY A 541 14.12 24.24 -12.79
N PHE A 542 14.33 22.95 -12.50
CA PHE A 542 15.28 22.11 -13.22
C PHE A 542 14.95 22.01 -14.72
N VAL A 543 15.98 22.19 -15.55
CA VAL A 543 15.92 22.01 -17.00
C VAL A 543 16.90 20.90 -17.37
N ALA A 544 16.34 19.74 -17.71
CA ALA A 544 17.12 18.58 -18.14
C ALA A 544 17.84 18.88 -19.47
N ALA A 545 19.15 18.66 -19.50
CA ALA A 545 19.93 18.67 -20.73
C ALA A 545 19.91 17.28 -21.38
N ALA A 546 20.07 16.22 -20.58
CA ALA A 546 19.91 14.84 -21.01
C ALA A 546 19.71 13.91 -19.79
N GLY A 547 18.67 13.08 -19.81
CA GLY A 547 18.36 12.18 -18.69
C GLY A 547 18.22 12.94 -17.37
N GLY A 548 18.78 12.40 -16.28
CA GLY A 548 18.83 13.05 -14.97
C GLY A 548 19.92 14.11 -14.83
N VAL A 549 20.44 14.68 -15.91
CA VAL A 549 21.51 15.69 -15.86
C VAL A 549 21.03 16.99 -16.52
N GLY A 550 21.26 18.13 -15.85
CA GLY A 550 20.88 19.43 -16.40
C GLY A 550 21.26 20.59 -15.50
N ARG A 551 20.53 21.70 -15.63
CA ARG A 551 20.71 22.89 -14.79
C ARG A 551 19.51 23.12 -13.89
N SER A 552 19.78 23.53 -12.66
CA SER A 552 18.79 24.17 -11.80
C SER A 552 19.42 25.46 -11.29
N GLY A 553 18.82 26.59 -11.66
CA GLY A 553 19.42 27.92 -11.48
C GLY A 553 20.80 28.03 -12.14
N SER A 554 21.80 28.36 -11.33
CA SER A 554 23.20 28.48 -11.73
C SER A 554 23.99 27.16 -11.59
N ALA A 555 23.46 26.19 -10.84
CA ALA A 555 24.11 24.92 -10.57
C ALA A 555 23.86 23.88 -11.66
N THR A 556 24.83 22.97 -11.83
CA THR A 556 24.60 21.71 -12.53
C THR A 556 23.99 20.72 -11.56
N LEU A 557 22.91 20.04 -11.95
CA LEU A 557 22.21 19.06 -11.13
C LEU A 557 22.27 17.67 -11.77
N LEU A 558 22.65 16.68 -10.97
CA LEU A 558 22.50 15.26 -11.25
C LEU A 558 21.37 14.73 -10.35
N GLU A 559 20.25 14.35 -10.94
CA GLU A 559 19.08 13.82 -10.24
C GLU A 559 19.14 12.31 -10.07
N ASP A 560 18.51 11.85 -8.99
CA ASP A 560 18.20 10.45 -8.76
C ASP A 560 19.40 9.49 -8.69
N ALA A 561 20.50 9.91 -8.08
CA ALA A 561 21.63 9.02 -7.87
C ALA A 561 21.25 7.83 -6.95
N SER A 562 21.37 6.63 -7.52
CA SER A 562 21.25 5.31 -6.88
C SER A 562 22.62 4.79 -6.45
N PHE A 563 22.64 3.67 -5.72
CA PHE A 563 23.90 3.08 -5.25
C PHE A 563 24.63 2.32 -6.36
N VAL A 564 25.96 2.25 -6.25
CA VAL A 564 26.84 1.63 -7.23
C VAL A 564 26.49 0.15 -7.43
N GLY A 565 26.40 -0.26 -8.69
CA GLY A 565 26.08 -1.64 -9.08
C GLY A 565 24.58 -1.96 -9.11
N HIS A 566 23.71 -1.03 -8.72
CA HIS A 566 22.28 -1.19 -8.89
C HIS A 566 21.82 -0.77 -10.28
N LYS A 567 21.27 -1.71 -11.05
CA LYS A 567 20.69 -1.40 -12.35
C LYS A 567 19.22 -0.99 -12.19
N LYS A 568 18.79 0.00 -12.97
CA LYS A 568 17.36 0.33 -13.10
C LYS A 568 16.57 -0.93 -13.49
N TRP A 569 15.36 -1.08 -12.95
CA TRP A 569 14.49 -2.25 -13.19
C TRP A 569 15.08 -3.58 -12.69
N THR A 570 15.83 -3.55 -11.59
CA THR A 570 16.24 -4.78 -10.88
C THR A 570 15.91 -4.65 -9.41
N ASP A 571 15.67 -5.79 -8.73
CA ASP A 571 15.51 -5.77 -7.28
C ASP A 571 16.88 -5.50 -6.62
N PRO A 572 16.97 -4.63 -5.61
CA PRO A 572 18.19 -4.49 -4.84
C PRO A 572 18.55 -5.82 -4.17
N VAL A 573 19.82 -6.24 -4.29
CA VAL A 573 20.34 -7.36 -3.49
C VAL A 573 20.15 -7.02 -2.00
N PRO A 574 19.48 -7.83 -1.17
CA PRO A 574 19.23 -7.52 0.25
C PRO A 574 20.49 -7.10 1.02
N SER A 575 20.42 -6.04 1.82
CA SER A 575 21.55 -5.56 2.65
C SER A 575 21.08 -5.00 3.99
N ASN A 576 21.88 -5.23 5.04
CA ASN A 576 21.79 -4.57 6.35
C ASN A 576 22.98 -3.63 6.62
N VAL A 577 23.84 -3.41 5.62
CA VAL A 577 25.00 -2.51 5.68
C VAL A 577 24.86 -1.39 4.66
N ALA A 578 25.44 -0.23 4.97
CA ALA A 578 25.41 0.94 4.11
C ALA A 578 26.08 0.66 2.76
N ARG A 579 25.40 1.05 1.68
CA ARG A 579 25.84 0.88 0.30
C ARG A 579 26.61 2.11 -0.17
N LEU A 580 27.54 1.89 -1.10
CA LEU A 580 28.31 2.95 -1.72
C LEU A 580 27.47 3.67 -2.77
N TYR A 581 27.41 4.99 -2.68
CA TYR A 581 26.92 5.89 -3.71
C TYR A 581 28.10 6.70 -4.22
N SER A 582 28.11 6.99 -5.52
CA SER A 582 29.15 7.84 -6.10
C SER A 582 28.69 8.51 -7.38
N VAL A 583 29.19 9.73 -7.61
CA VAL A 583 29.08 10.43 -8.89
C VAL A 583 30.44 10.97 -9.33
N ASP A 584 30.67 10.95 -10.63
CA ASP A 584 31.89 11.42 -11.28
C ASP A 584 31.61 12.72 -12.04
N VAL A 585 32.42 13.76 -11.79
CA VAL A 585 32.32 15.04 -12.50
C VAL A 585 33.65 15.43 -13.13
N PRO A 586 33.65 16.15 -14.26
CA PRO A 586 34.89 16.58 -14.91
C PRO A 586 35.61 17.59 -14.04
N ALA A 587 36.89 17.34 -13.77
CA ALA A 587 37.74 18.14 -12.92
C ALA A 587 38.75 18.96 -13.75
N SER A 588 38.88 20.24 -13.43
CA SER A 588 39.85 21.15 -14.04
C SER A 588 40.79 21.71 -13.00
N CYS A 589 42.08 21.80 -13.36
CA CYS A 589 43.11 22.40 -12.51
C CYS A 589 42.76 23.85 -12.13
N GLY A 590 43.08 24.24 -10.89
CA GLY A 590 42.84 25.60 -10.39
C GLY A 590 41.37 25.91 -10.08
N LYS A 591 40.48 24.92 -10.17
CA LYS A 591 39.06 25.06 -9.86
C LYS A 591 38.71 24.46 -8.51
N ARG A 592 37.76 25.12 -7.85
CA ARG A 592 37.07 24.68 -6.65
C ARG A 592 35.69 24.16 -7.04
N TYR A 593 35.35 22.97 -6.58
CA TYR A 593 34.05 22.34 -6.79
C TYR A 593 33.28 22.37 -5.48
N LEU A 594 32.05 22.86 -5.54
CA LEU A 594 31.15 23.01 -4.40
C LEU A 594 29.94 22.10 -4.64
N PHE A 595 29.74 21.10 -3.79
CA PHE A 595 28.66 20.13 -3.90
C PHE A 595 27.64 20.33 -2.78
N ARG A 596 26.37 20.22 -3.15
CA ARG A 596 25.25 20.06 -2.24
C ARG A 596 24.53 18.77 -2.59
N ILE A 597 24.54 17.82 -1.66
CA ILE A 597 23.93 16.49 -1.81
C ILE A 597 22.67 16.45 -0.94
N VAL A 598 21.54 16.13 -1.56
CA VAL A 598 20.23 16.11 -0.90
C VAL A 598 19.58 14.75 -1.09
N PRO A 599 19.41 13.96 -0.01
CA PRO A 599 18.61 12.74 -0.05
C PRO A 599 17.13 13.06 -0.30
N LYS A 600 16.44 12.20 -1.05
CA LYS A 600 14.99 12.28 -1.24
C LYS A 600 14.36 10.89 -1.24
N ARG A 601 13.14 10.81 -0.72
CA ARG A 601 12.31 9.60 -0.70
C ARG A 601 11.16 9.75 -1.69
N PHE A 602 10.95 8.72 -2.49
CA PHE A 602 9.77 8.53 -3.33
C PHE A 602 8.67 7.90 -2.49
N CYS A 603 7.58 8.62 -2.29
CA CYS A 603 6.63 8.27 -1.26
C CYS A 603 5.51 7.35 -1.75
N PHE A 604 5.17 7.41 -3.04
CA PHE A 604 4.11 6.60 -3.65
C PHE A 604 2.78 6.68 -2.87
N ASP A 605 2.55 7.80 -2.20
CA ASP A 605 1.36 8.16 -1.45
C ASP A 605 0.92 9.58 -1.87
N ASN A 606 0.06 10.24 -1.09
CA ASN A 606 -0.41 11.60 -1.39
C ASN A 606 0.62 12.72 -1.15
N SER A 607 1.86 12.40 -0.79
CA SER A 607 2.93 13.37 -0.51
C SER A 607 4.04 13.42 -1.56
N ASP A 608 3.93 12.63 -2.63
CA ASP A 608 4.84 12.59 -3.79
C ASP A 608 6.32 12.32 -3.43
N ILE A 609 7.18 13.35 -3.38
CA ILE A 609 8.60 13.23 -3.03
C ILE A 609 8.90 14.05 -1.77
N ARG A 610 9.65 13.47 -0.84
CA ARG A 610 10.09 14.13 0.40
C ARG A 610 11.60 14.20 0.47
N PHE A 611 12.12 15.42 0.45
CA PHE A 611 13.55 15.69 0.62
C PHE A 611 13.93 15.69 2.10
N SER A 612 15.16 15.27 2.41
CA SER A 612 15.72 15.38 3.74
C SER A 612 15.74 16.84 4.21
N GLU A 613 15.55 17.04 5.52
CA GLU A 613 15.78 18.33 6.16
C GLU A 613 17.29 18.61 6.33
N ALA A 614 18.11 17.56 6.36
CA ALA A 614 19.56 17.66 6.43
C ALA A 614 20.17 17.89 5.03
N GLU A 615 21.14 18.79 4.96
CA GLU A 615 21.95 19.07 3.78
C GLU A 615 23.39 18.61 3.97
N TYR A 616 23.98 18.06 2.92
CA TYR A 616 25.36 17.58 2.95
C TYR A 616 26.20 18.38 1.98
N LEU A 617 27.10 19.19 2.54
CA LEU A 617 27.97 20.09 1.78
C LEU A 617 29.39 19.52 1.73
N LEU A 618 29.97 19.50 0.54
CA LEU A 618 31.33 19.02 0.32
C LEU A 618 32.01 19.92 -0.70
N TYR A 619 33.28 20.24 -0.49
CA TYR A 619 34.07 20.96 -1.48
C TYR A 619 35.38 20.25 -1.80
N LYS A 620 35.91 20.51 -2.98
CA LYS A 620 37.23 20.03 -3.39
C LYS A 620 37.93 21.05 -4.27
N ASP A 621 39.15 21.40 -3.86
CA ASP A 621 40.08 22.17 -4.68
C ASP A 621 40.94 21.22 -5.52
N ILE A 622 41.01 21.48 -6.82
CA ILE A 622 41.82 20.70 -7.76
C ILE A 622 43.15 21.41 -7.97
N ASP A 623 44.18 20.94 -7.27
CA ASP A 623 45.53 21.46 -7.47
C ASP A 623 46.02 21.12 -8.90
N CYS A 624 46.72 22.08 -9.50
CA CYS A 624 47.35 21.90 -10.80
C CYS A 624 48.46 20.85 -10.74
N GLY A 625 49.03 20.61 -9.55
CA GLY A 625 50.35 20.01 -9.44
C GLY A 625 51.39 21.02 -9.91
N ARG A 626 52.53 21.11 -9.21
CA ARG A 626 53.70 21.77 -9.77
C ARG A 626 54.46 20.80 -10.67
#